data_AF-A0A918KRG4-F1
#
_entry.id   AF-A0A918KRG4-F1
#
_cell.length_a   1.000
_cell.length_b   1.000
_cell.length_c   1.000
_cell.angle_alpha   90.00
_cell.angle_beta   90.00
_cell.angle_gamma   90.00
#
_symmetry.space_group_name_H-M   'P 1'
#
loop_
_entity.id
_entity.type
_entity.pdbx_description
1 polymer ?
#
loop_
_entity_poly.entity_id
_entity_poly.type
_entity_poly.pdbx_seq_one_letter_code
_entity_poly.pdbx_strand_id
1 'polypeptide(L)'
;MKRSYDFHRVRSHRPYTIATLAALLGVDKRTVRRWIESDRLDVAIVEHSRPVILLGSKVKAWGTARQRAKKQPCAYGEIYCVRCKTPRRIKPDSFLIVQPNQSKLTVKGECCRCDLTLNRFGSPANRAALEAEFGPKRPDNPAA
;
A
#
# COMPACT_ATOMS: atom_id res chain seq x y z
N MET A 1 -16.72 4.64 -3.67
CA MET A 1 -15.66 4.80 -4.70
C MET A 1 -14.56 3.78 -4.46
N LYS A 2 -14.34 2.86 -5.41
CA LYS A 2 -13.34 1.78 -5.29
C LYS A 2 -11.93 2.37 -5.24
N ARG A 3 -11.21 2.16 -4.14
CA ARG A 3 -9.88 2.80 -3.88
C ARG A 3 -8.70 2.05 -4.52
N SER A 4 -8.88 0.75 -4.78
CA SER A 4 -7.89 -0.14 -5.40
C SER A 4 -8.53 -0.94 -6.53
N TYR A 5 -7.86 -0.97 -7.69
CA TYR A 5 -8.25 -1.77 -8.85
C TYR A 5 -7.32 -2.97 -8.97
N ASP A 6 -7.88 -4.13 -9.32
CA ASP A 6 -7.11 -5.36 -9.48
C ASP A 6 -6.51 -5.44 -10.88
N PHE A 7 -5.30 -4.87 -11.03
CA PHE A 7 -4.54 -4.92 -12.28
C PHE A 7 -3.94 -6.30 -12.60
N HIS A 8 -4.04 -7.29 -11.70
CA HIS A 8 -3.54 -8.65 -11.98
C HIS A 8 -4.41 -9.38 -13.01
N ARG A 9 -5.67 -8.97 -13.14
CA ARG A 9 -6.62 -9.49 -14.15
C ARG A 9 -6.21 -9.11 -15.58
N VAL A 10 -5.45 -8.02 -15.75
CA VAL A 10 -4.97 -7.56 -17.06
C VAL A 10 -3.81 -8.45 -17.50
N ARG A 11 -3.95 -9.10 -18.65
CA ARG A 11 -2.91 -9.95 -19.26
C ARG A 11 -1.98 -9.08 -20.10
N SER A 12 -0.67 -9.19 -19.88
CA SER A 12 0.32 -8.32 -20.53
C SER A 12 0.36 -8.43 -22.06
N HIS A 13 0.12 -9.62 -22.60
CA HIS A 13 0.18 -9.90 -24.04
C HIS A 13 -1.14 -9.61 -24.78
N ARG A 14 -2.21 -9.23 -24.07
CA ARG A 14 -3.53 -9.04 -24.68
C ARG A 14 -3.79 -7.56 -24.96
N PRO A 15 -4.25 -7.20 -26.17
CA PRO A 15 -4.79 -5.87 -26.43
C PRO A 15 -6.19 -5.73 -25.81
N TYR A 16 -6.47 -4.57 -25.25
CA TYR A 16 -7.77 -4.23 -24.66
C TYR A 16 -8.35 -2.99 -25.31
N THR A 17 -9.67 -2.94 -25.46
CA THR A 17 -10.38 -1.70 -25.77
C THR A 17 -10.83 -1.05 -24.47
N ILE A 18 -11.24 0.22 -24.54
CA ILE A 18 -11.78 0.94 -23.37
C ILE A 18 -12.95 0.17 -22.74
N ALA A 19 -13.83 -0.40 -23.55
CA ALA A 19 -15.00 -1.14 -23.06
C ALA A 19 -14.61 -2.47 -22.38
N THR A 20 -13.68 -3.23 -22.97
CA THR A 20 -13.27 -4.51 -22.38
C THR A 20 -12.44 -4.32 -21.11
N LEU A 21 -11.58 -3.29 -21.06
CA LEU A 21 -10.84 -2.95 -19.84
C LEU A 21 -11.76 -2.48 -18.71
N ALA A 22 -12.76 -1.67 -19.04
CA ALA A 22 -13.77 -1.19 -18.11
C ALA A 22 -14.55 -2.36 -17.47
N ALA A 23 -15.02 -3.30 -18.30
CA ALA A 23 -15.71 -4.50 -17.84
C ALA A 23 -14.81 -5.38 -16.94
N LEU A 24 -13.54 -5.57 -17.34
CA LEU A 24 -12.58 -6.42 -16.61
C LEU A 24 -12.27 -5.88 -15.19
N LEU A 25 -12.13 -4.57 -15.06
CA LEU A 25 -11.80 -3.91 -13.79
C LEU A 25 -13.05 -3.54 -12.95
N GLY A 26 -14.23 -3.65 -13.55
CA GLY A 26 -15.51 -3.24 -12.96
C GLY A 26 -15.57 -1.72 -12.75
N VAL A 27 -15.15 -0.95 -13.76
CA VAL A 27 -15.13 0.52 -13.75
C VAL A 27 -15.89 1.08 -14.95
N ASP A 28 -16.32 2.33 -14.86
CA ASP A 28 -16.99 2.98 -15.99
C ASP A 28 -16.01 3.36 -17.11
N LYS A 29 -16.50 3.38 -18.37
CA LYS A 29 -15.72 3.75 -19.55
C LYS A 29 -15.12 5.16 -19.44
N ARG A 30 -15.80 6.10 -18.78
CA ARG A 30 -15.31 7.46 -18.51
C ARG A 30 -14.10 7.46 -17.58
N THR A 31 -14.03 6.52 -16.64
CA THR A 31 -12.87 6.38 -15.74
C THR A 31 -11.63 5.96 -16.52
N VAL A 32 -11.79 5.01 -17.46
CA VAL A 32 -10.69 4.58 -18.35
C VAL A 32 -10.25 5.71 -19.28
N ARG A 33 -11.18 6.49 -19.85
CA ARG A 33 -10.84 7.69 -20.65
C ARG A 33 -10.07 8.72 -19.83
N ARG A 34 -10.49 8.98 -18.60
CA ARG A 34 -9.78 9.88 -17.69
C ARG A 34 -8.35 9.41 -17.40
N TRP A 35 -8.11 8.10 -17.32
CA TRP A 35 -6.74 7.59 -17.15
C TRP A 35 -5.85 7.85 -18.37
N ILE A 36 -6.43 7.81 -19.57
CA ILE A 36 -5.72 8.16 -20.81
C ILE A 36 -5.39 9.66 -20.83
N GLU A 37 -6.37 10.52 -20.53
CA GLU A 37 -6.21 11.97 -20.60
C GLU A 37 -5.36 12.53 -19.46
N SER A 38 -5.67 12.18 -18.20
CA SER A 38 -5.06 12.77 -17.00
C SER A 38 -3.81 12.02 -16.53
N ASP A 39 -3.84 10.69 -16.54
CA ASP A 39 -2.78 9.86 -15.95
C ASP A 39 -1.76 9.36 -17.01
N ARG A 40 -1.85 9.90 -18.26
CA ARG A 40 -0.98 9.60 -19.42
C ARG A 40 -0.77 8.10 -19.64
N LEU A 41 -1.84 7.32 -19.61
CA LEU A 41 -1.78 5.90 -19.96
C LEU A 41 -1.40 5.75 -21.45
N ASP A 42 -0.25 5.12 -21.71
CA ASP A 42 0.23 4.86 -23.08
C ASP A 42 -0.80 4.09 -23.90
N VAL A 43 -1.24 4.71 -24.99
CA VAL A 43 -2.18 4.14 -25.95
C VAL A 43 -1.46 3.89 -27.26
N ALA A 44 -1.63 2.69 -27.84
CA ALA A 44 -1.30 2.48 -29.23
C ALA A 44 -2.48 3.02 -30.04
N ILE A 45 -2.41 4.30 -30.42
CA ILE A 45 -3.37 4.90 -31.34
C ILE A 45 -2.95 4.41 -32.73
N VAL A 46 -3.63 3.37 -33.24
CA VAL A 46 -3.47 2.98 -34.65
C VAL A 46 -4.17 4.07 -35.46
N GLU A 47 -3.39 4.86 -36.19
CA GLU A 47 -3.68 6.25 -36.57
C GLU A 47 -4.99 6.50 -37.34
N HIS A 48 -5.69 5.50 -37.88
CA HIS A 48 -6.83 5.78 -38.79
C HIS A 48 -8.08 4.91 -38.62
N SER A 49 -8.21 4.12 -37.57
CA SER A 49 -9.48 3.43 -37.27
C SER A 49 -9.78 3.38 -35.76
N ARG A 50 -10.94 3.90 -35.39
CA ARG A 50 -11.54 3.62 -34.08
C ARG A 50 -11.77 2.09 -34.06
N PRO A 51 -11.16 1.33 -33.14
CA PRO A 51 -11.16 1.60 -31.71
C PRO A 51 -9.78 1.91 -31.08
N VAL A 52 -9.83 2.62 -29.95
CA VAL A 52 -8.66 2.86 -29.09
C VAL A 52 -8.17 1.55 -28.47
N ILE A 53 -6.92 1.15 -28.77
CA ILE A 53 -6.30 -0.07 -28.25
C ILE A 53 -5.28 0.26 -27.15
N LEU A 54 -5.49 -0.38 -26.01
CA LEU A 54 -4.62 -0.33 -24.84
C LEU A 54 -3.82 -1.64 -24.77
N LEU A 55 -2.49 -1.53 -24.80
CA LEU A 55 -1.61 -2.67 -24.61
C LEU A 55 -1.67 -3.12 -23.14
N GLY A 56 -2.01 -4.39 -22.89
CA GLY A 56 -2.13 -4.92 -21.54
C GLY A 56 -0.86 -4.77 -20.70
N SER A 57 0.31 -4.87 -21.33
CA SER A 57 1.62 -4.63 -20.69
C SER A 57 1.74 -3.21 -20.14
N LYS A 58 1.35 -2.21 -20.93
CA LYS A 58 1.34 -0.78 -20.56
C LYS A 58 0.33 -0.50 -19.46
N VAL A 59 -0.89 -1.03 -19.59
CA VAL A 59 -1.93 -0.88 -18.55
C VAL A 59 -1.47 -1.46 -17.21
N LYS A 60 -0.84 -2.64 -17.22
CA LYS A 60 -0.34 -3.28 -16.01
C LYS A 60 0.82 -2.51 -15.39
N ALA A 61 1.76 -2.03 -16.21
CA ALA A 61 2.88 -1.21 -15.76
C ALA A 61 2.40 0.10 -15.11
N TRP A 62 1.49 0.80 -15.80
CA TRP A 62 0.86 2.03 -15.30
C TRP A 62 0.11 1.80 -13.98
N GLY A 63 -0.72 0.74 -13.92
CA GLY A 63 -1.48 0.40 -12.72
C GLY A 63 -0.57 0.08 -11.52
N THR A 64 0.52 -0.64 -11.77
CA THR A 64 1.53 -0.96 -10.76
C THR A 64 2.27 0.28 -10.28
N ALA A 65 2.68 1.16 -11.19
CA ALA A 65 3.34 2.43 -10.86
C ALA A 65 2.43 3.32 -10.00
N ARG A 66 1.16 3.43 -10.38
CA ARG A 66 0.14 4.18 -9.62
C ARG A 66 -0.08 3.61 -8.22
N GLN A 67 -0.14 2.28 -8.09
CA GLN A 67 -0.25 1.65 -6.77
C GLN A 67 1.01 1.88 -5.93
N ARG A 68 2.21 1.80 -6.52
CA ARG A 68 3.48 2.07 -5.84
C ARG A 68 3.57 3.53 -5.37
N ALA A 69 3.19 4.49 -6.20
CA ALA A 69 3.19 5.92 -5.83
C ALA A 69 2.25 6.23 -4.64
N LYS A 70 1.18 5.44 -4.47
CA LYS A 70 0.29 5.56 -3.31
C LYS A 70 0.84 4.90 -2.04
N LYS A 71 1.85 4.02 -2.15
CA LYS A 71 2.41 3.35 -0.97
C LYS A 71 3.23 4.35 -0.15
N GLN A 72 2.84 4.46 1.11
CA GLN A 72 3.55 5.07 2.24
C GLN A 72 4.63 4.17 2.85
N PRO A 73 5.84 3.91 2.30
CA PRO A 73 6.78 3.03 3.00
C PRO A 73 7.14 3.65 4.35
N CYS A 74 7.05 2.86 5.42
CA CYS A 74 7.53 3.27 6.73
C CYS A 74 9.03 2.99 6.76
N ALA A 75 9.83 3.99 7.15
CA ALA A 75 11.25 3.78 7.37
C ALA A 75 11.49 2.92 8.62
N TYR A 76 12.75 2.54 8.83
CA TYR A 76 13.20 1.84 10.02
C TYR A 76 12.78 2.62 11.29
N GLY A 77 12.16 1.95 12.26
CA GLY A 77 11.63 2.63 13.47
C GLY A 77 10.36 3.48 13.28
N GLU A 78 9.70 3.44 12.12
CA GLU A 78 8.42 4.15 11.90
C GLU A 78 7.23 3.20 11.81
N ILE A 79 6.07 3.66 12.27
CA ILE A 79 4.78 3.00 12.10
C ILE A 79 3.80 3.94 11.40
N TYR A 80 3.02 3.40 10.46
CA TYR A 80 2.00 4.15 9.75
C TYR A 80 0.87 4.57 10.70
N CYS A 81 0.67 5.88 10.85
CA CYS A 81 -0.44 6.40 11.63
C CYS A 81 -1.70 6.56 10.76
N VAL A 82 -2.78 5.88 11.12
CA VAL A 82 -4.05 5.94 10.39
C VAL A 82 -4.72 7.32 10.47
N ARG A 83 -4.51 8.05 11.58
CA ARG A 83 -5.05 9.41 11.78
C ARG A 83 -4.24 10.47 11.03
N CYS A 84 -2.92 10.44 11.14
CA CYS A 84 -2.03 11.37 10.43
C CYS A 84 -1.85 11.02 8.94
N LYS A 85 -2.18 9.78 8.53
CA LYS A 85 -1.99 9.23 7.17
C LYS A 85 -0.55 9.32 6.66
N THR A 86 0.41 9.31 7.57
CA THR A 86 1.84 9.40 7.30
C THR A 86 2.61 8.40 8.16
N PRO A 87 3.75 7.87 7.69
CA PRO A 87 4.67 7.14 8.56
C PRO A 87 5.18 8.08 9.67
N ARG A 88 5.19 7.58 10.91
CA ARG A 88 5.59 8.36 12.08
C ARG A 88 6.38 7.50 13.05
N ARG A 89 7.28 8.14 13.78
CA ARG A 89 7.96 7.54 14.93
C ARG A 89 7.01 7.42 16.12
N ILE A 90 7.28 6.41 16.93
CA ILE A 90 6.63 6.17 18.21
C ILE A 90 7.24 7.11 19.26
N LYS A 91 6.51 7.45 20.32
CA LYS A 91 7.11 8.10 21.50
C LYS A 91 8.08 7.14 22.21
N PRO A 92 9.28 7.58 22.61
CA PRO A 92 10.32 6.70 23.17
C PRO A 92 9.85 5.85 24.36
N ASP A 93 8.90 6.32 25.17
CA ASP A 93 8.44 5.60 26.39
C ASP A 93 7.18 4.74 26.20
N SER A 94 6.59 4.72 25.00
CA SER A 94 5.31 4.05 24.74
C SER A 94 5.44 2.70 24.04
N PHE A 95 6.67 2.21 23.85
CA PHE A 95 6.94 0.99 23.10
C PHE A 95 6.62 -0.27 23.93
N LEU A 96 5.74 -1.11 23.38
CA LEU A 96 5.32 -2.37 24.00
C LEU A 96 5.31 -3.49 22.97
N ILE A 97 6.06 -4.56 23.23
CA ILE A 97 6.07 -5.75 22.38
C ILE A 97 5.10 -6.77 22.96
N VAL A 98 3.98 -7.01 22.27
CA VAL A 98 3.06 -8.11 22.60
C VAL A 98 3.42 -9.30 21.73
N GLN A 99 3.74 -10.44 22.34
CA GLN A 99 3.91 -11.70 21.63
C GLN A 99 2.74 -12.65 21.98
N PRO A 100 1.62 -12.60 21.25
CA PRO A 100 0.46 -13.43 21.57
C PRO A 100 0.67 -14.92 21.27
N ASN A 101 1.58 -15.27 20.34
CA ASN A 101 1.87 -16.65 19.95
C ASN A 101 3.34 -16.81 19.56
N GLN A 102 3.84 -18.05 19.53
CA GLN A 102 5.21 -18.37 19.10
C GLN A 102 5.55 -17.89 17.68
N SER A 103 4.57 -17.65 16.81
CA SER A 103 4.76 -17.25 15.41
C SER A 103 4.48 -15.78 15.10
N LYS A 104 3.86 -15.03 16.03
CA LYS A 104 3.40 -13.66 15.78
C LYS A 104 3.90 -12.72 16.86
N LEU A 105 4.55 -11.63 16.44
CA LEU A 105 4.98 -10.54 17.28
C LEU A 105 4.22 -9.28 16.88
N THR A 106 3.69 -8.51 17.83
CA THR A 106 3.07 -7.22 17.56
C THR A 106 3.75 -6.15 18.39
N VAL A 107 4.34 -5.18 17.71
CA VAL A 107 4.83 -3.95 18.31
C VAL A 107 3.68 -2.98 18.42
N LYS A 108 3.42 -2.49 19.63
CA LYS A 108 2.49 -1.40 19.93
C LYS A 108 3.29 -0.17 20.34
N GLY A 109 2.78 1.01 19.99
CA GLY A 109 3.34 2.27 20.44
C GLY A 109 2.44 3.45 20.14
N GLU A 110 2.64 4.57 20.81
CA GLU A 110 1.83 5.77 20.58
C GLU A 110 2.47 6.71 19.56
N CYS A 111 1.64 7.30 18.69
CA CYS A 111 2.10 8.29 17.75
C CYS A 111 2.57 9.57 18.45
N CYS A 112 3.76 10.08 18.09
CA CYS A 112 4.32 11.31 18.67
C CYS A 112 3.49 12.60 18.43
N ARG A 113 2.50 12.57 17.55
CA ARG A 113 1.70 13.75 17.17
C ARG A 113 0.23 13.70 17.57
N CYS A 114 -0.36 12.52 17.62
CA CYS A 114 -1.81 12.37 17.78
C CYS A 114 -2.21 11.34 18.84
N ASP A 115 -1.21 10.77 19.54
CA ASP A 115 -1.36 9.84 20.66
C ASP A 115 -2.14 8.56 20.34
N LEU A 116 -2.42 8.32 19.05
CA LEU A 116 -3.09 7.11 18.60
C LEU A 116 -2.14 5.92 18.77
N THR A 117 -2.67 4.82 19.31
CA THR A 117 -1.97 3.53 19.35
C THR A 117 -1.74 3.02 17.92
N LEU A 118 -0.47 2.83 17.61
CA LEU A 118 0.06 2.31 16.36
C LEU A 118 0.49 0.86 16.58
N ASN A 119 0.14 -0.01 15.64
CA ASN A 119 0.50 -1.42 15.68
C ASN A 119 1.34 -1.77 14.45
N ARG A 120 2.50 -2.40 14.66
CA ARG A 120 3.34 -2.99 13.62
C ARG A 120 3.47 -4.49 13.89
N PHE A 121 3.04 -5.30 12.93
CA PHE A 121 3.21 -6.74 13.00
C PHE A 121 4.63 -7.13 12.59
N GLY A 122 5.21 -8.05 13.35
CA GLY A 122 6.53 -8.62 13.11
C GLY A 122 6.52 -10.14 13.31
N SER A 123 7.63 -10.76 12.96
CA SER A 123 7.92 -12.15 13.29
C SER A 123 8.85 -12.23 14.51
N PRO A 124 8.82 -13.33 15.27
CA PRO A 124 9.74 -13.56 16.38
C PRO A 124 11.22 -13.53 15.96
N ALA A 125 11.52 -13.96 14.74
CA ALA A 125 12.89 -13.94 14.20
C ALA A 125 13.46 -12.52 14.08
N ASN A 126 12.60 -11.52 13.90
CA ASN A 126 12.99 -10.10 13.80
C ASN A 126 12.93 -9.38 15.15
N ARG A 127 12.77 -10.10 16.26
CA ARG A 127 12.61 -9.50 17.60
C ARG A 127 13.83 -8.66 18.00
N ALA A 128 15.04 -9.18 17.83
CA ALA A 128 16.27 -8.46 18.17
C ALA A 128 16.45 -7.18 17.32
N ALA A 129 16.07 -7.23 16.03
CA ALA A 129 16.10 -6.05 15.17
C ALA A 129 15.06 -5.00 15.62
N LEU A 130 13.86 -5.44 16.00
CA LEU A 130 12.81 -4.55 16.50
C LEU A 130 13.14 -3.95 17.88
N GLU A 131 13.81 -4.70 18.75
CA GLU A 131 14.28 -4.19 20.05
C GLU A 131 15.42 -3.16 19.85
N ALA A 132 16.32 -3.39 18.89
CA ALA A 132 17.34 -2.41 18.51
C ALA A 132 16.77 -1.17 17.79
N GLU A 133 15.67 -1.33 17.04
CA GLU A 133 15.01 -0.26 16.27
C GLU A 133 14.33 0.79 17.13
N PHE A 134 13.62 0.34 18.16
CA PHE A 134 12.65 1.16 18.86
C PHE A 134 13.10 1.59 20.26
N GLY A 135 14.26 1.12 20.72
CA GLY A 135 14.79 1.46 22.04
C GLY A 135 14.19 0.61 23.17
N PRO A 136 14.64 0.83 24.41
CA PRO A 136 14.40 -0.09 25.51
C PRO A 136 12.91 -0.28 25.78
N LYS A 137 12.53 -1.55 25.80
CA LYS A 137 11.22 -2.04 26.21
C LYS A 137 10.86 -1.44 27.58
N ARG A 138 9.69 -0.81 27.71
CA ARG A 138 9.11 -0.64 29.05
C ARG A 138 8.93 -2.06 29.59
N PRO A 139 9.48 -2.41 30.77
CA PRO A 139 9.46 -3.80 31.24
C PRO A 139 8.03 -4.35 31.20
N ASP A 140 7.89 -5.61 30.81
CA ASP A 140 6.61 -6.30 30.89
C ASP A 140 6.23 -6.37 32.37
N ASN A 141 5.35 -5.45 32.77
CA ASN A 141 4.63 -5.37 34.05
C ASN A 141 5.42 -4.91 35.29
N PRO A 142 4.75 -4.26 36.24
CA PRO A 142 4.80 -4.70 37.62
C PRO A 142 3.54 -5.52 37.90
N ALA A 143 3.74 -6.68 38.50
CA ALA A 143 2.68 -7.38 39.20
C ALA A 143 1.95 -6.41 40.16
N ALA A 144 0.63 -6.37 40.07
CA ALA A 144 -0.33 -6.17 41.15
C ALA A 144 -1.73 -6.52 40.63
#